data_AF-A0A843JA41-F1
#
_entry.id   AF-A0A843JA41-F1
#
_cell.length_a   1.000
_cell.length_b   1.000
_cell.length_c   1.000
_cell.angle_alpha   90.00
_cell.angle_beta   90.00
_cell.angle_gamma   90.00
#
_symmetry.space_group_name_H-M   'P 1'
#
loop_
_entity.id
_entity.type
_entity.pdbx_description
1 polymer ?
#
loop_
_entity_poly.entity_id
_entity_poly.type
_entity_poly.pdbx_seq_one_letter_code
_entity_poly.pdbx_strand_id
1 'polypeptide(L)'
;APDTGVYNADRVRAALFSICARESLHTDADEIIIEYIPSGVHRICRVSPRDRREALAALKKAEKIAAGTVPMPRKTDRCNTCYLKERCIDAPKKLSDIIG
;
A
#
# COMPACT_ATOMS: atom_id res chain seq x y z
N ALA A 1 -12.63 -9.46 6.02
CA ALA A 1 -11.28 -10.00 6.28
C ALA A 1 -10.89 -10.97 5.15
N PRO A 2 -9.60 -11.25 4.90
CA PRO A 2 -9.23 -12.37 4.03
C PRO A 2 -9.65 -13.69 4.69
N ASP A 3 -10.02 -14.69 3.88
CA ASP A 3 -10.39 -16.02 4.37
C ASP A 3 -9.27 -16.62 5.22
N THR A 4 -8.02 -16.41 4.80
CA THR A 4 -6.82 -16.83 5.53
C THR A 4 -5.76 -15.73 5.60
N GLY A 5 -5.00 -15.72 6.70
CA GLY A 5 -3.88 -14.82 6.88
C GLY A 5 -4.25 -13.34 6.96
N VAL A 6 -3.44 -12.51 6.31
CA VAL A 6 -3.48 -11.03 6.34
C VAL A 6 -3.22 -10.55 4.92
N TYR A 7 -3.97 -9.56 4.42
CA TYR A 7 -3.72 -9.00 3.09
C TYR A 7 -2.30 -8.43 2.98
N ASN A 8 -1.65 -8.58 1.81
CA ASN A 8 -0.27 -8.12 1.65
C ASN A 8 -0.09 -6.62 1.96
N ALA A 9 -1.05 -5.78 1.53
CA ALA A 9 -1.01 -4.36 1.83
C ALA A 9 -1.02 -4.06 3.35
N ASP A 10 -1.73 -4.88 4.12
CA ASP A 10 -1.79 -4.74 5.58
C ASP A 10 -0.51 -5.23 6.26
N ARG A 11 0.15 -6.26 5.70
CA ARG A 11 1.49 -6.68 6.15
C ARG A 11 2.54 -5.58 5.98
N VAL A 12 2.52 -4.89 4.85
CA VAL A 12 3.40 -3.73 4.61
C VAL A 12 3.13 -2.61 5.61
N ARG A 13 1.85 -2.32 5.90
CA ARG A 13 1.47 -1.33 6.93
C ARG A 13 1.90 -1.76 8.32
N ALA A 14 1.74 -3.03 8.68
CA ALA A 14 2.20 -3.58 9.96
C ALA A 14 3.73 -3.42 10.11
N ALA A 15 4.49 -3.67 9.04
CA ALA A 15 5.94 -3.46 9.06
C ALA A 15 6.32 -1.97 9.24
N LEU A 16 5.63 -1.05 8.57
CA LEU A 16 5.83 0.39 8.77
C LEU A 16 5.48 0.82 10.20
N PHE A 17 4.35 0.34 10.72
CA PHE A 17 3.93 0.62 12.09
C PHE A 17 4.96 0.12 13.11
N SER A 18 5.50 -1.08 12.91
CA SER A 18 6.57 -1.65 13.74
C SER A 18 7.81 -0.74 13.77
N ILE A 19 8.22 -0.19 12.61
CA ILE A 19 9.32 0.78 12.52
C ILE A 19 8.97 2.06 13.30
N CYS A 20 7.78 2.63 13.08
CA CYS A 20 7.34 3.83 13.78
C CYS A 20 7.29 3.63 15.31
N ALA A 21 6.80 2.49 15.78
CA ALA A 21 6.74 2.15 17.20
C ALA A 21 8.15 2.07 17.82
N ARG A 22 9.10 1.49 17.10
CA ARG A 22 10.50 1.46 17.54
C ARG A 22 11.12 2.86 17.64
N GLU A 23 10.90 3.69 16.63
CA GLU A 23 11.48 5.04 16.59
C GLU A 23 10.83 6.01 17.58
N SER A 24 9.51 5.93 17.72
CA SER A 24 8.73 6.89 18.50
C SER A 24 8.54 6.48 19.97
N LEU A 25 8.46 5.17 20.22
CA LEU A 25 8.09 4.61 21.53
C LEU A 25 9.18 3.68 22.09
N HIS A 26 10.32 3.55 21.40
CA HIS A 26 11.42 2.66 21.79
C HIS A 26 10.99 1.21 22.08
N THR A 27 9.96 0.74 21.35
CA THR A 27 9.34 -0.58 21.54
C THR A 27 9.49 -1.44 20.29
N ASP A 28 9.90 -2.69 20.48
CA ASP A 28 9.92 -3.70 19.43
C ASP A 28 8.54 -4.36 19.28
N ALA A 29 7.80 -3.94 18.26
CA ALA A 29 6.50 -4.52 17.93
C ALA A 29 6.66 -5.55 16.79
N ASP A 30 7.04 -6.77 17.12
CA ASP A 30 7.22 -7.86 16.15
C ASP A 30 5.90 -8.56 15.74
N GLU A 31 4.85 -8.39 16.56
CA GLU A 31 3.50 -8.87 16.28
C GLU A 31 2.52 -7.70 16.28
N ILE A 32 1.76 -7.54 15.19
CA ILE A 32 0.75 -6.50 15.04
C ILE A 32 -0.62 -7.14 14.91
N ILE A 33 -1.57 -6.70 15.73
CA ILE A 33 -2.97 -7.12 15.60
C ILE A 33 -3.65 -6.23 14.57
N ILE A 34 -4.32 -6.85 13.59
CA ILE A 34 -5.07 -6.17 12.54
C ILE A 34 -6.54 -6.55 12.68
N GLU A 35 -7.38 -5.56 12.94
CA GLU A 35 -8.81 -5.74 13.08
C GLU A 35 -9.54 -5.30 11.80
N TYR A 36 -10.29 -6.22 11.21
CA TYR A 36 -11.12 -5.98 10.04
C TYR A 36 -12.53 -5.58 10.47
N ILE A 37 -12.73 -4.29 10.77
CA ILE A 37 -13.94 -3.71 11.41
C ILE A 37 -15.27 -4.25 10.84
N PRO A 38 -15.54 -4.27 9.51
CA PRO A 38 -16.84 -4.71 9.02
C PRO A 38 -17.17 -6.18 9.37
N SER A 39 -16.15 -6.99 9.63
CA SER A 39 -16.28 -8.41 9.98
C SER A 39 -15.97 -8.73 11.44
N GLY A 40 -15.43 -7.78 12.22
CA GLY A 40 -14.93 -8.01 13.58
C GLY A 40 -13.76 -9.01 13.71
N VAL A 41 -13.24 -9.53 12.59
CA VAL A 41 -12.16 -10.52 12.59
C VAL A 41 -10.84 -9.83 12.89
N HIS A 42 -10.15 -10.28 13.93
CA HIS A 42 -8.77 -9.92 14.21
C HIS A 42 -7.79 -10.96 13.67
N ARG A 43 -6.62 -10.52 13.21
CA ARG A 43 -5.52 -11.37 12.76
C ARG A 43 -4.21 -10.88 13.35
N ILE A 44 -3.39 -11.80 13.82
CA ILE A 44 -2.03 -11.52 14.27
C ILE A 44 -1.11 -11.54 13.05
N CYS A 45 -0.45 -10.43 12.77
CA CYS A 45 0.56 -10.28 11.74
C CYS A 45 1.95 -10.29 12.38
N ARG A 46 2.66 -11.41 12.26
CA ARG A 46 4.09 -11.47 12.54
C ARG A 46 4.86 -10.82 11.40
N VAL A 47 5.61 -9.76 11.70
CA VAL A 47 6.35 -8.99 10.69
C VAL A 47 7.60 -9.76 10.26
N SER A 48 7.64 -10.15 8.99
CA SER A 48 8.78 -10.87 8.41
C SER A 48 9.84 -9.90 7.86
N PRO A 49 11.09 -10.38 7.61
CA PRO A 49 12.09 -9.59 6.89
C PRO A 49 11.65 -9.17 5.47
N ARG A 50 10.79 -9.96 4.81
CA ARG A 50 10.23 -9.60 3.51
C ARG A 50 9.31 -8.38 3.62
N ASP A 51 8.42 -8.38 4.62
CA ASP A 51 7.49 -7.28 4.85
C ASP A 51 8.24 -5.96 5.10
N ARG A 52 9.34 -6.01 5.87
CA ARG A 52 10.23 -4.86 6.12
C ARG A 52 10.87 -4.33 4.84
N ARG A 53 11.33 -5.21 3.95
CA ARG A 53 11.88 -4.79 2.65
C ARG A 53 10.83 -4.14 1.76
N GLU A 54 9.63 -4.72 1.70
CA GLU A 54 8.51 -4.15 0.94
C GLU A 54 8.08 -2.78 1.50
N ALA A 55 8.07 -2.63 2.82
CA ALA A 55 7.82 -1.36 3.51
C ALA A 55 8.85 -0.28 3.17
N LEU A 56 10.15 -0.59 3.25
CA LEU A 56 11.21 0.36 2.87
C LEU A 56 11.14 0.75 1.39
N ALA A 57 10.81 -0.19 0.51
CA ALA A 57 10.60 0.11 -0.90
C ALA A 57 9.38 1.04 -1.12
N ALA A 58 8.29 0.82 -0.39
CA ALA A 58 7.12 1.69 -0.40
C ALA A 58 7.44 3.10 0.11
N LEU A 59 8.22 3.22 1.19
CA LEU A 59 8.66 4.50 1.74
C LEU A 59 9.49 5.29 0.73
N LYS A 60 10.52 4.67 0.13
CA LYS A 60 11.32 5.29 -0.94
C LYS A 60 10.48 5.76 -2.13
N LYS A 61 9.43 5.01 -2.47
CA LYS A 61 8.50 5.42 -3.53
C LYS A 61 7.67 6.63 -3.11
N ALA A 62 7.19 6.66 -1.87
CA ALA A 62 6.44 7.79 -1.33
C ALA A 62 7.30 9.07 -1.28
N GLU A 63 8.58 8.97 -0.88
CA GLU A 63 9.53 10.09 -0.89
C GLU A 63 9.70 10.69 -2.29
N LYS A 64 9.86 9.84 -3.33
CA LYS A 64 9.94 10.32 -4.72
C LYS A 64 8.67 11.05 -5.14
N ILE A 65 7.50 10.53 -4.74
CA ILE A 65 6.21 11.16 -5.04
C ILE A 65 6.10 12.52 -4.34
N ALA A 66 6.50 12.60 -3.07
CA ALA A 66 6.54 13.86 -2.32
C ALA A 66 7.49 14.88 -2.95
N ALA A 67 8.58 14.42 -3.57
CA ALA A 67 9.51 15.24 -4.36
C ALA A 67 8.99 15.62 -5.77
N GLY A 68 7.73 15.35 -6.09
CA GLY A 68 7.09 15.73 -7.36
C GLY A 68 7.17 14.68 -8.47
N THR A 69 7.69 13.48 -8.20
CA THR A 69 7.69 12.39 -9.19
C THR A 69 6.29 11.81 -9.33
N VAL A 70 5.67 11.93 -10.49
CA VAL A 70 4.43 11.21 -10.80
C VAL A 70 4.77 9.74 -11.10
N PRO A 71 4.24 8.77 -10.35
CA PRO A 71 4.56 7.37 -10.58
C PRO A 71 3.93 6.87 -11.88
N MET A 72 4.65 6.02 -12.61
CA MET A 72 4.09 5.35 -13.79
C MET A 72 2.87 4.52 -13.37
N PRO A 73 1.68 4.80 -13.92
CA PRO A 73 0.47 4.10 -13.53
C PRO A 73 0.52 2.65 -14.03
N ARG A 74 -0.22 1.78 -13.35
CA ARG A 74 -0.41 0.38 -13.76
C ARG A 74 -1.90 0.14 -13.79
N LYS A 75 -2.40 -0.37 -14.91
CA LYS A 75 -3.80 -0.76 -15.03
C LYS A 75 -4.06 -1.94 -14.11
N THR A 76 -4.89 -1.73 -13.10
CA THR A 76 -5.29 -2.72 -12.09
C THR A 76 -6.79 -2.58 -11.84
N ASP A 77 -7.40 -3.55 -11.18
CA ASP A 77 -8.82 -3.49 -10.84
C ASP A 77 -9.17 -2.28 -9.96
N ARG A 78 -8.20 -1.77 -9.19
CA ARG A 78 -8.36 -0.56 -8.37
C ARG A 78 -8.51 0.72 -9.18
N CYS A 79 -8.14 0.72 -10.47
CA CYS A 79 -8.37 1.87 -11.34
C CYS A 79 -9.86 2.17 -11.54
N ASN A 80 -10.73 1.17 -11.42
CA ASN A 80 -12.18 1.34 -11.60
C ASN A 80 -12.82 2.17 -10.48
N THR A 81 -12.23 2.13 -9.28
CA THR A 81 -12.73 2.81 -8.08
C THR A 81 -11.78 3.91 -7.59
N CYS A 82 -10.78 4.29 -8.38
CA CYS A 82 -9.79 5.28 -7.98
C CYS A 82 -10.39 6.69 -8.04
N TYR A 83 -10.32 7.44 -6.94
CA TYR A 83 -10.81 8.82 -6.86
C TYR A 83 -10.00 9.81 -7.74
N LEU A 84 -8.80 9.42 -8.18
CA LEU A 84 -7.94 10.21 -9.09
C LEU A 84 -8.14 9.86 -10.57
N LYS A 85 -9.08 8.98 -10.92
CA LYS A 85 -9.24 8.41 -12.27
C LYS A 85 -9.34 9.48 -13.36
N GLU A 86 -10.12 10.54 -13.13
CA GLU A 86 -10.34 11.62 -14.10
C GLU A 86 -9.09 12.48 -14.35
N ARG A 87 -8.18 12.54 -13.37
CA ARG A 87 -6.93 13.32 -13.44
C ARG A 87 -5.71 12.45 -13.75
N CYS A 88 -5.90 11.15 -13.93
CA CYS A 88 -4.83 10.22 -14.19
C CYS A 88 -4.43 10.30 -15.67
N ILE A 89 -3.13 10.54 -15.92
CA ILE A 89 -2.58 10.77 -17.27
C ILE A 89 -2.55 9.48 -18.12
N ASP A 90 -2.99 8.33 -17.58
CA ASP A 90 -2.85 6.98 -18.15
C ASP A 90 -4.15 6.33 -18.65
N ALA A 91 -5.17 7.11 -19.00
CA ALA A 91 -6.16 6.55 -19.91
C ALA A 91 -5.43 6.23 -21.22
N PRO A 92 -5.29 4.97 -21.67
CA PRO A 92 -4.74 4.71 -22.98
C PRO A 92 -5.61 5.44 -23.99
N LYS A 93 -5.06 6.47 -24.64
CA LYS A 93 -5.74 7.18 -25.72
C LYS A 93 -6.05 6.15 -26.80
N LYS A 94 -7.31 6.07 -27.21
CA LYS A 94 -7.65 5.24 -28.37
C LYS A 94 -6.96 5.84 -29.59
N LEU A 95 -6.67 5.02 -30.59
CA LEU A 95 -6.10 5.52 -31.85
C LEU A 95 -7.00 6.60 -32.48
N SER A 96 -8.32 6.49 -32.28
CA SER A 96 -9.33 7.50 -32.65
C SER A 96 -9.13 8.86 -31.97
N ASP A 97 -8.55 8.90 -30.78
CA ASP A 97 -8.31 10.12 -30.00
C ASP A 97 -7.01 10.83 -30.43
N ILE A 98 -6.26 10.24 -31.36
CA ILE A 98 -4.95 10.71 -31.85
C ILE A 98 -5.02 11.09 -33.34
N ILE A 99 -5.92 10.46 -34.11
CA ILE A 99 -6.05 10.64 -35.57
C ILE A 99 -7.32 11.46 -35.93
N GLY A 100 -7.91 12.16 -34.96
CA GLY A 100 -9.03 13.09 -35.15
C GLY A 100 -8.58 14.53 -35.20
#